data_AF-A0A2V7T0G4-F1
#
_entry.id   AF-A0A2V7T0G4-F1
#
_cell.length_a   1.000
_cell.length_b   1.000
_cell.length_c   1.000
_cell.angle_alpha   90.00
_cell.angle_beta   90.00
_cell.angle_gamma   90.00
#
_symmetry.space_group_name_H-M   'P 1'
#
loop_
_entity.id
_entity.type
_entity.pdbx_description
1 polymer ?
#
loop_
_entity_poly.entity_id
_entity_poly.type
_entity_poly.pdbx_seq_one_letter_code
_entity_poly.pdbx_strand_id
1 'polypeptide(L)'
;MTDRAILAELEPMTEIPKDTALVSASTAVALWRVLNALRDGWFLEKRLREVARMIAGDARARGLRAEQMLVALKRDWPKLLERRRVPDEGNLHMLSERLVSFCIHEYYGPERCAIGSCRAG
;
A
#
# COMPACT_ATOMS: atom_id res chain seq x y z
N MET A 1 -15.65 -32.74 31.81
CA MET A 1 -14.22 -32.38 31.71
C MET A 1 -14.02 -31.77 30.34
N THR A 2 -14.14 -30.46 30.32
CA THR A 2 -14.31 -29.57 29.16
C THR A 2 -12.96 -28.90 28.96
N ASP A 3 -12.17 -29.30 27.98
CA ASP A 3 -10.95 -28.54 27.59
C ASP A 3 -10.36 -29.01 26.25
N ARG A 4 -11.22 -29.24 25.26
CA ARG A 4 -10.78 -29.48 23.86
C ARG A 4 -11.48 -28.61 22.83
N ALA A 5 -12.47 -27.82 23.23
CA ALA A 5 -13.23 -26.96 22.33
C ALA A 5 -12.65 -25.54 22.18
N ILE A 6 -11.75 -25.11 23.06
CA ILE A 6 -11.22 -23.72 23.06
C ILE A 6 -10.02 -23.54 22.11
N LEU A 7 -9.36 -24.62 21.68
CA LEU A 7 -8.19 -24.53 20.78
C LEU A 7 -8.54 -24.55 19.28
N ALA A 8 -9.82 -24.62 18.91
CA ALA A 8 -10.27 -24.58 17.51
C ALA A 8 -10.69 -23.17 17.04
N GLU A 9 -10.79 -22.20 17.96
CA GLU A 9 -11.23 -20.81 17.70
C GLU A 9 -10.06 -19.83 17.51
N LEU A 10 -8.81 -20.31 17.58
CA LEU A 10 -7.69 -19.55 17.03
C LEU A 10 -7.70 -19.75 15.52
N GLU A 11 -8.65 -19.04 14.90
CA GLU A 11 -8.65 -18.73 13.48
C GLU A 11 -7.23 -18.49 12.98
N PRO A 12 -6.88 -18.97 11.78
CA PRO A 12 -5.52 -18.96 11.30
C PRO A 12 -4.97 -17.54 11.43
N MET A 13 -4.00 -17.38 12.35
CA MET A 13 -3.11 -16.23 12.34
C MET A 13 -2.64 -16.12 10.91
N THR A 14 -3.14 -15.10 10.24
CA THR A 14 -3.06 -14.90 8.80
C THR A 14 -1.58 -14.87 8.46
N GLU A 15 -1.05 -16.02 8.06
CA GLU A 15 0.25 -16.12 7.43
C GLU A 15 0.14 -15.19 6.23
N ILE A 16 0.74 -14.00 6.34
CA ILE A 16 0.88 -13.10 5.21
C ILE A 16 1.60 -13.95 4.16
N PRO A 17 0.96 -14.29 3.03
CA PRO A 17 1.57 -15.19 2.08
C PRO A 17 2.91 -14.58 1.68
N LYS A 18 3.98 -15.32 1.91
CA LYS A 18 5.36 -14.82 1.79
C LYS A 18 5.68 -14.29 0.39
N ASP A 19 4.88 -14.66 -0.62
CA ASP A 19 5.13 -14.40 -2.03
C ASP A 19 4.18 -13.41 -2.72
N THR A 20 3.12 -12.91 -2.06
CA THR A 20 2.21 -11.98 -2.74
C THR A 20 2.74 -10.55 -2.57
N ALA A 21 3.38 -10.02 -3.62
CA ALA A 21 3.78 -8.62 -3.69
C ALA A 21 2.56 -7.73 -3.41
N LEU A 22 2.59 -6.91 -2.36
CA LEU A 22 1.43 -6.07 -1.97
C LEU A 22 1.01 -5.16 -3.11
N VAL A 23 2.01 -4.57 -3.75
CA VAL A 23 1.89 -3.55 -4.79
C VAL A 23 1.64 -4.24 -6.14
N SER A 24 0.49 -3.95 -6.77
CA SER A 24 0.26 -4.39 -8.16
C SER A 24 1.27 -3.78 -9.13
N ALA A 25 1.43 -4.37 -10.32
CA ALA A 25 2.35 -3.83 -11.34
C ALA A 25 2.02 -2.36 -11.69
N SER A 26 0.73 -2.03 -11.77
CA SER A 26 0.24 -0.68 -12.03
C SER A 26 0.62 0.30 -10.91
N THR A 27 0.43 -0.11 -9.65
CA THR A 27 0.81 0.68 -8.47
C THR A 27 2.32 0.91 -8.42
N ALA A 28 3.11 -0.11 -8.77
CA ALA A 28 4.56 0.03 -8.86
C ALA A 28 4.96 1.06 -9.92
N VAL A 29 4.41 0.99 -11.13
CA VAL A 29 4.67 1.98 -12.21
C VAL A 29 4.31 3.41 -11.78
N ALA A 30 3.19 3.58 -11.07
CA ALA A 30 2.79 4.89 -10.57
C ALA A 30 3.78 5.44 -9.52
N LEU A 31 4.21 4.59 -8.57
CA LEU A 31 5.23 4.95 -7.58
C LEU A 31 6.57 5.33 -8.25
N TRP A 32 6.95 4.60 -9.30
CA TRP A 32 8.16 4.91 -10.08
C TRP A 32 8.13 6.29 -10.72
N ARG A 33 6.98 6.73 -11.23
CA ARG A 33 6.84 8.07 -11.78
C ARG A 33 7.04 9.15 -10.72
N VAL A 34 6.57 8.91 -9.50
CA VAL A 34 6.81 9.82 -8.37
C VAL A 34 8.28 9.85 -7.98
N LEU A 35 8.93 8.69 -7.87
CA LEU A 35 10.36 8.59 -7.57
C LEU A 35 11.24 9.30 -8.61
N ASN A 36 10.94 9.13 -9.89
CA ASN A 36 11.65 9.81 -10.96
C ASN A 36 11.44 11.33 -10.91
N ALA A 37 10.21 11.78 -10.68
CA ALA A 37 9.93 13.22 -10.55
C ALA A 37 10.66 13.82 -9.35
N LEU A 38 10.68 13.12 -8.21
CA LEU A 38 11.37 13.56 -7.00
C LEU A 38 12.88 13.67 -7.21
N ARG A 39 13.48 12.70 -7.91
CA ARG A 39 14.88 12.77 -8.33
C ARG A 39 15.16 14.02 -9.16
N ASP A 40 14.24 14.41 -10.03
CA ASP A 40 14.37 15.59 -10.89
C ASP A 40 14.00 16.89 -10.13
N GLY A 41 13.77 16.84 -8.81
CA GLY A 41 13.45 17.98 -7.95
C GLY A 41 11.97 18.30 -7.81
N TRP A 42 11.08 17.48 -8.38
CA TRP A 42 9.64 17.72 -8.43
C TRP A 42 8.89 16.79 -7.47
N PHE A 43 8.36 17.34 -6.38
CA PHE A 43 7.49 16.60 -5.49
C PHE A 43 6.03 16.58 -5.99
N LEU A 44 5.59 15.43 -6.51
CA LEU A 44 4.24 15.26 -7.05
C LEU A 44 3.26 14.73 -5.98
N GLU A 45 2.88 15.57 -5.02
CA GLU A 45 2.02 15.16 -3.90
C GLU A 45 0.72 14.48 -4.35
N LYS A 46 0.02 15.07 -5.33
CA LYS A 46 -1.24 14.51 -5.86
C LYS A 46 -1.04 13.10 -6.40
N ARG A 47 0.06 12.84 -7.10
CA ARG A 47 0.42 11.51 -7.61
C ARG A 47 0.79 10.56 -6.48
N LEU A 48 1.49 11.04 -5.45
CA LEU A 48 1.79 10.23 -4.27
C LEU A 48 0.51 9.78 -3.54
N ARG A 49 -0.49 10.67 -3.44
CA ARG A 49 -1.80 10.34 -2.87
C ARG A 49 -2.57 9.34 -3.73
N GLU A 50 -2.50 9.47 -5.06
CA GLU A 50 -3.06 8.47 -5.98
C GLU A 50 -2.42 7.09 -5.78
N VAL A 51 -1.09 7.03 -5.65
CA VAL A 51 -0.36 5.79 -5.33
C VAL A 51 -0.80 5.23 -3.98
N ALA A 52 -0.89 6.04 -2.95
CA ALA A 52 -1.35 5.61 -1.63
C ALA A 52 -2.76 5.02 -1.67
N ARG A 53 -3.67 5.63 -2.44
CA ARG A 53 -5.01 5.09 -2.68
C ARG A 53 -4.98 3.74 -3.38
N MET A 54 -4.13 3.59 -4.41
CA MET A 54 -3.98 2.31 -5.10
C MET A 54 -3.45 1.22 -4.15
N ILE A 55 -2.49 1.53 -3.28
CA ILE A 55 -1.98 0.60 -2.26
C ILE A 55 -3.07 0.22 -1.27
N ALA A 56 -3.83 1.19 -0.76
CA ALA A 56 -4.94 0.94 0.15
C ALA A 56 -6.03 0.08 -0.52
N GLY A 57 -6.34 0.35 -1.78
CA GLY A 57 -7.26 -0.47 -2.58
C GLY A 57 -6.77 -1.90 -2.80
N ASP A 58 -5.49 -2.06 -3.17
CA ASP A 58 -4.83 -3.37 -3.32
C ASP A 58 -4.88 -4.17 -2.01
N ALA A 59 -4.68 -3.50 -0.86
CA ALA A 59 -4.75 -4.12 0.46
C ALA A 59 -6.17 -4.58 0.81
N ARG A 60 -7.18 -3.70 0.65
CA ARG A 60 -8.59 -4.03 0.92
C ARG A 60 -9.10 -5.15 0.04
N ALA A 61 -8.77 -5.12 -1.26
CA ALA A 61 -9.16 -6.17 -2.20
C ALA A 61 -8.60 -7.55 -1.82
N ARG A 62 -7.53 -7.59 -1.02
CA ARG A 62 -6.89 -8.81 -0.52
C ARG A 62 -7.26 -9.12 0.93
N GLY A 63 -8.18 -8.37 1.54
CA GLY A 63 -8.59 -8.54 2.94
C GLY A 63 -7.50 -8.22 3.97
N LEU A 64 -6.46 -7.48 3.59
CA LEU A 64 -5.37 -7.11 4.50
C LEU A 64 -5.79 -5.97 5.41
N ARG A 65 -5.47 -6.06 6.71
CA ARG A 65 -5.58 -4.96 7.67
C ARG A 65 -4.57 -3.84 7.34
N ALA A 66 -4.82 -2.64 7.86
CA ALA A 66 -3.93 -1.49 7.66
C ALA A 66 -2.49 -1.79 8.11
N GLU A 67 -2.33 -2.46 9.24
CA GLU A 67 -1.02 -2.84 9.79
C GLU A 67 -0.31 -3.84 8.87
N GLN A 68 -1.05 -4.82 8.34
CA GLN A 68 -0.51 -5.81 7.39
C GLN A 68 -0.09 -5.15 6.07
N MET A 69 -0.86 -4.17 5.60
CA MET A 69 -0.49 -3.34 4.45
C MET A 69 0.83 -2.59 4.71
N LEU A 70 0.97 -1.91 5.86
CA LEU A 70 2.19 -1.16 6.18
C LEU A 70 3.41 -2.08 6.33
N VAL A 71 3.25 -3.25 6.97
CA VAL A 71 4.31 -4.25 7.09
C VAL A 71 4.74 -4.75 5.72
N ALA A 72 3.80 -5.09 4.84
CA ALA A 72 4.11 -5.55 3.50
C ALA A 72 4.72 -4.45 2.62
N LEU A 73 4.26 -3.20 2.75
CA LEU A 73 4.88 -2.04 2.08
C LEU A 73 6.33 -1.85 2.52
N LYS A 74 6.59 -1.90 3.84
CA LYS A 74 7.95 -1.78 4.39
C LYS A 74 8.86 -2.92 3.93
N ARG A 75 8.34 -4.14 3.87
CA ARG A 75 9.07 -5.33 3.37
C ARG A 75 9.42 -5.21 1.89
N ASP A 76 8.49 -4.70 1.08
CA ASP A 76 8.65 -4.61 -0.37
C ASP A 76 9.44 -3.34 -0.78
N TRP A 77 9.57 -2.35 0.10
CA TRP A 77 10.27 -1.07 -0.15
C TRP A 77 11.70 -1.23 -0.69
N PRO A 78 12.59 -2.05 -0.09
CA PRO A 78 13.95 -2.23 -0.64
C PRO A 78 13.93 -2.82 -2.06
N LYS A 79 13.06 -3.80 -2.32
CA LYS A 79 12.91 -4.43 -3.64
C LYS A 79 12.39 -3.44 -4.69
N LEU A 80 11.55 -2.50 -4.28
CA LEU A 80 11.10 -1.40 -5.12
C LEU A 80 12.23 -0.43 -5.41
N LEU A 81 13.18 -0.23 -4.50
CA LEU A 81 14.31 0.69 -4.71
C LEU A 81 15.48 0.05 -5.47
N GLU A 82 15.73 -1.24 -5.31
CA GLU A 82 16.84 -1.99 -5.94
C GLU A 82 16.89 -1.89 -7.46
N ARG A 83 15.75 -1.61 -8.11
CA ARG A 83 15.65 -1.72 -9.56
C ARG A 83 16.28 -0.56 -10.33
N ARG A 84 16.54 0.63 -9.75
CA ARG A 84 17.05 1.82 -10.48
C ARG A 84 17.72 2.86 -9.58
N ARG A 85 18.29 3.92 -10.19
CA ARG A 85 18.78 5.14 -9.52
C ARG A 85 17.67 5.77 -8.67
N VAL A 86 17.87 5.77 -7.36
CA VAL A 86 16.97 6.35 -6.38
C VAL A 86 17.29 7.82 -6.09
N PRO A 87 16.32 8.63 -5.61
CA PRO A 87 16.57 9.93 -5.00
C PRO A 87 17.57 9.84 -3.83
N ASP A 88 18.09 10.97 -3.37
CA ASP A 88 18.89 11.02 -2.14
C ASP A 88 18.09 10.52 -0.93
N GLU A 89 18.82 10.14 0.11
CA GLU A 89 18.27 9.51 1.31
C GLU A 89 17.25 10.40 2.04
N GLY A 90 17.46 11.72 2.08
CA GLY A 90 16.54 12.66 2.71
C GLY A 90 15.21 12.73 1.97
N ASN A 91 15.26 12.82 0.64
CA ASN A 91 14.07 12.78 -0.21
C ASN A 91 13.32 11.44 -0.12
N LEU A 92 14.05 10.32 -0.06
CA LEU A 92 13.46 9.00 0.15
C LEU A 92 12.76 8.88 1.50
N HIS A 93 13.38 9.37 2.57
CA HIS A 93 12.80 9.35 3.91
C HIS A 93 11.49 10.15 3.93
N MET A 94 11.51 11.40 3.48
CA MET A 94 10.32 12.26 3.37
C MET A 94 9.22 11.60 2.53
N LEU A 95 9.57 11.02 1.38
CA LEU A 95 8.61 10.33 0.52
C LEU A 95 7.96 9.14 1.25
N SER A 96 8.76 8.34 1.96
CA SER A 96 8.27 7.16 2.68
C SER A 96 7.32 7.54 3.81
N GLU A 97 7.63 8.57 4.59
CA GLU A 97 6.76 9.06 5.68
C GLU A 97 5.43 9.59 5.12
N ARG A 98 5.48 10.40 4.06
CA ARG A 98 4.28 10.92 3.40
C ARG A 98 3.44 9.81 2.79
N LEU A 99 4.08 8.82 2.16
CA LEU A 99 3.39 7.67 1.59
C LEU A 99 2.66 6.88 2.66
N VAL A 100 3.31 6.58 3.79
CA VAL A 100 2.70 5.88 4.92
C VAL A 100 1.49 6.65 5.46
N SER A 101 1.66 7.94 5.71
CA SER A 101 0.57 8.82 6.18
C SER A 101 -0.62 8.78 5.22
N PHE A 102 -0.39 8.96 3.92
CA PHE A 102 -1.46 8.88 2.92
C PHE A 102 -2.07 7.49 2.81
N CYS A 103 -1.30 6.40 2.96
CA CYS A 103 -1.85 5.05 2.94
C CYS A 103 -2.82 4.84 4.12
N ILE A 104 -2.46 5.30 5.32
CA ILE A 104 -3.34 5.24 6.50
C ILE A 104 -4.62 6.04 6.26
N HIS A 105 -4.47 7.28 5.79
CA HIS A 105 -5.61 8.16 5.51
C HIS A 105 -6.53 7.60 4.42
N GLU A 106 -5.99 7.05 3.34
CA GLU A 106 -6.79 6.47 2.26
C GLU A 106 -7.37 5.12 2.67
N TYR A 107 -6.72 4.34 3.53
CA TYR A 107 -7.22 3.05 4.04
C TYR A 107 -8.40 3.21 5.01
N TYR A 108 -8.38 4.20 5.90
CA TYR A 108 -9.50 4.47 6.81
C TYR A 108 -10.47 5.52 6.28
N GLY A 109 -10.09 6.25 5.24
CA GLY A 109 -10.94 7.24 4.60
C GLY A 109 -12.18 6.58 3.97
N PRO A 110 -13.30 7.33 3.87
CA PRO A 110 -14.49 6.83 3.23
C PRO A 110 -14.13 6.39 1.81
N GLU A 111 -14.56 5.20 1.42
CA GLU A 111 -14.47 4.78 0.03
C GLU A 111 -15.24 5.82 -0.77
N ARG A 112 -14.51 6.67 -1.49
CA ARG A 112 -15.15 7.52 -2.49
C ARG A 112 -15.56 6.55 -3.58
N CYS A 113 -16.76 5.96 -3.43
CA CYS A 113 -17.49 5.37 -4.52
C CYS A 113 -17.32 6.33 -5.69
N ALA A 114 -16.59 5.90 -6.72
CA ALA A 114 -16.54 6.61 -7.97
C ALA A 114 -17.93 6.45 -8.60
N ILE A 115 -18.88 7.27 -8.14
CA ILE A 115 -20.19 7.42 -8.74
C ILE A 115 -19.94 8.03 -10.12
N GLY A 116 -19.79 7.15 -11.11
CA GLY A 116 -19.54 7.51 -12.50
C GLY A 116 -19.93 6.44 -13.51
N SER A 117 -20.57 5.34 -13.08
CA SER A 117 -21.14 4.36 -14.00
C SER A 117 -22.27 3.54 -13.38
N CYS A 118 -23.25 4.21 -12.77
CA CYS A 118 -24.60 3.64 -12.71
C CYS A 118 -25.33 4.20 -13.93
N ARG A 119 -25.23 3.51 -15.06
CA ARG A 119 -26.02 3.82 -16.25
C ARG A 119 -27.48 3.59 -15.85
N ALA A 120 -28.27 4.66 -15.86
CA ALA A 120 -29.72 4.60 -15.71
C ALA A 120 -30.31 3.65 -16.75
N GLY A 121 -31.30 2.86 -16.33
CA GLY A 121 -32.09 2.00 -17.21
C GLY A 121 -32.94 2.76 -18.21
#